data_AF-A0A6J0HXR6-F1
#
_entry.id   AF-A0A6J0HXR6-F1
#
_cell.length_a   1.000
_cell.length_b   1.000
_cell.length_c   1.000
_cell.angle_alpha   90.00
_cell.angle_beta   90.00
_cell.angle_gamma   90.00
#
_symmetry.space_group_name_H-M   'P 1'
#
loop_
_entity.id
_entity.type
_entity.pdbx_description
1 polymer ?
#
loop_
_entity_poly.entity_id
_entity_poly.type
_entity_poly.pdbx_seq_one_letter_code
_entity_poly.pdbx_strand_id
1 'polypeptide(L)'
;MAELDHGTLFSTPRISDGENPVIPARKALCGQKYKPVDYKHLHELAAEAKMASEKTQLKIKKTEQVSKINKEQTLLKQHQQVWWQEHKRLSESRQKAEGEIKTFLNEESHKHNFFLDLRDLEWELSRQRDTYQTNSVVPVWQLKEDLKLKLAEMQRSLSEESCQKPEIDSFEILQQIRFVKNQQKAVLEGLVLESLALERELEDYKANALVGSFEEKNGLFHEVPAELLSLECPYPDLKTLVIQEYQELASGYWARLQEVDQQLEALSRNSDWKEEDQWVFQAVINQYPSDLQRRRTLYLDMLQRYLPHKSWHELVAHEKAWDHCHSIRNQRRALLLSWAQARKAFVLRAVATAAEAAAAHEAEVVLADSRQKQLEICAELKAKVLQWKAQQEEAAKLEAAVAARRKEKEDEKKRLQREQETSRRAQEKEKLKKYWTEKQLKWQEQEERDLQRLEELRKLMAEQAAKDRERVQFRRVLLEKRLLERKEQVLLQAREEEEREKRLEMLRQQVAVVAKSDPARAVADTVASRARMGIGANEEFELQQPLFRLHTYSEEQVISDPRLRVELALREAGLHKTLYAREILPKIPPPKLPRRDMESTAFEV
;
A
#
# COMPACT_ATOMS: atom_id res chain seq x y z
N MET A 1 57.38 0.55 -10.90
CA MET A 1 57.47 0.52 -12.38
C MET A 1 57.76 1.94 -12.83
N ALA A 2 58.95 2.36 -13.24
CA ALA A 2 60.17 1.66 -13.65
C ALA A 2 61.38 2.39 -13.03
N GLU A 3 62.27 1.63 -12.39
CA GLU A 3 63.63 2.06 -12.03
C GLU A 3 64.55 1.64 -13.18
N LEU A 4 65.33 2.58 -13.72
CA LEU A 4 66.45 2.30 -14.60
C LEU A 4 67.71 2.38 -13.75
N ASP A 5 68.25 1.20 -13.50
CA ASP A 5 69.44 0.92 -12.72
C ASP A 5 70.49 0.38 -13.69
N HIS A 6 71.58 1.13 -13.93
CA HIS A 6 72.75 0.62 -14.64
C HIS A 6 74.04 1.28 -14.11
N GLY A 7 74.53 0.70 -13.02
CA GLY A 7 75.88 0.13 -12.84
C GLY A 7 77.07 0.80 -13.54
N THR A 8 77.83 1.57 -12.77
CA THR A 8 79.21 1.97 -13.12
C THR A 8 80.19 1.01 -12.44
N LEU A 9 80.74 0.06 -13.20
CA LEU A 9 81.83 -0.82 -12.76
C LEU A 9 83.18 -0.09 -12.88
N PHE A 10 83.79 0.26 -11.75
CA PHE A 10 85.21 0.60 -11.69
C PHE A 10 86.00 -0.65 -11.33
N SER A 11 86.67 -1.25 -12.31
CA SER A 11 87.65 -2.31 -12.08
C SER A 11 89.00 -1.69 -11.70
N THR A 12 89.42 -1.88 -10.46
CA THR A 12 90.81 -1.75 -10.02
C THR A 12 91.60 -2.97 -10.51
N PRO A 13 92.77 -2.83 -11.17
CA PRO A 13 93.63 -3.98 -11.41
C PRO A 13 94.44 -4.27 -10.14
N ARG A 14 94.27 -5.48 -9.61
CA ARG A 14 95.20 -6.10 -8.66
C ARG A 14 96.57 -6.22 -9.32
N ILE A 15 97.59 -5.76 -8.62
CA ILE A 15 98.99 -6.04 -8.91
C ILE A 15 99.20 -7.53 -8.66
N SER A 16 99.55 -8.26 -9.72
CA SER A 16 100.02 -9.65 -9.68
C SER A 16 101.46 -9.65 -10.12
N ASP A 17 102.33 -10.13 -9.23
CA ASP A 17 103.73 -10.42 -9.47
C ASP A 17 103.92 -11.43 -10.61
N GLY A 18 105.10 -11.31 -11.25
CA GLY A 18 105.80 -12.43 -11.88
C GLY A 18 105.43 -12.72 -13.33
N GLU A 19 106.27 -12.26 -14.27
CA GLU A 19 107.00 -13.11 -15.23
C GLU A 19 107.76 -12.23 -16.24
N ASN A 20 109.09 -12.37 -16.24
CA ASN A 20 109.98 -11.86 -17.29
C ASN A 20 109.75 -12.64 -18.59
N PRO A 21 109.64 -11.97 -19.75
CA PRO A 21 110.10 -12.55 -21.00
C PRO A 21 111.37 -11.81 -21.44
N VAL A 22 112.50 -12.51 -21.32
CA VAL A 22 113.72 -12.23 -22.06
C VAL A 22 113.41 -12.39 -23.55
N ILE A 23 113.56 -11.33 -24.34
CA ILE A 23 113.61 -11.42 -25.80
C ILE A 23 114.96 -10.86 -26.29
N PRO A 24 115.71 -11.58 -27.15
CA PRO A 24 117.09 -11.24 -27.46
C PRO A 24 117.20 -10.15 -28.53
N ALA A 25 118.20 -9.29 -28.38
CA ALA A 25 118.58 -8.27 -29.35
C ALA A 25 118.92 -8.90 -30.72
N ARG A 26 118.15 -8.52 -31.76
CA ARG A 26 118.59 -8.60 -33.16
C ARG A 26 118.74 -7.18 -33.72
N LYS A 27 119.96 -6.87 -34.14
CA LYS A 27 120.30 -5.68 -34.93
C LYS A 27 119.57 -5.74 -36.26
N ALA A 28 118.74 -4.73 -36.55
CA ALA A 28 118.28 -4.41 -37.90
C ALA A 28 118.18 -2.89 -38.04
N LEU A 29 119.21 -2.34 -38.69
CA LEU A 29 119.25 -1.22 -39.62
C LEU A 29 118.15 -0.14 -39.49
N CYS A 30 118.63 1.04 -39.08
CA CYS A 30 118.03 2.36 -39.22
C CYS A 30 117.15 2.54 -40.47
N GLY A 31 115.83 2.59 -40.26
CA GLY A 31 114.92 3.37 -41.08
C GLY A 31 114.65 4.71 -40.40
N GLN A 32 115.43 5.73 -40.74
CA GLN A 32 115.22 7.12 -40.31
C GLN A 32 113.91 7.66 -40.94
N LYS A 33 112.74 7.39 -40.34
CA LYS A 33 111.48 8.07 -40.69
C LYS A 33 110.67 8.54 -39.48
N TYR A 34 111.19 8.40 -38.27
CA TYR A 34 110.57 8.97 -37.08
C TYR A 34 111.57 9.90 -36.43
N LYS A 35 111.19 11.18 -36.30
CA LYS A 35 111.93 12.14 -35.47
C LYS A 35 112.06 11.53 -34.06
N PRO A 36 113.20 11.71 -33.36
CA PRO A 36 113.34 11.25 -31.99
C PRO A 36 112.17 11.81 -31.18
N VAL A 37 111.40 10.92 -30.55
CA VAL A 37 110.31 11.35 -29.67
C VAL A 37 110.97 12.02 -28.47
N ASP A 38 110.74 13.32 -28.33
CA ASP A 38 111.25 14.08 -27.20
C ASP A 38 110.42 13.75 -25.97
N TYR A 39 110.87 12.73 -25.22
CA TYR A 39 110.23 12.28 -23.99
C TYR A 39 110.17 13.37 -22.92
N LYS A 40 111.09 14.36 -22.94
CA LYS A 40 111.03 15.51 -22.03
C LYS A 40 109.85 16.39 -22.41
N HIS A 41 109.70 16.71 -23.69
CA HIS A 41 108.56 17.46 -24.18
C HIS A 41 107.22 16.75 -23.94
N LEU A 42 107.15 15.42 -24.09
CA LEU A 42 105.94 14.66 -23.74
C LEU A 42 105.62 14.66 -22.24
N HIS A 43 106.64 14.58 -21.38
CA HIS A 43 106.44 14.69 -19.93
C HIS A 43 105.99 16.09 -19.51
N GLU A 44 106.51 17.14 -20.16
CA GLU A 44 106.06 18.52 -19.99
C GLU A 44 104.60 18.66 -20.43
N LEU A 45 104.24 18.17 -21.62
CA LEU A 45 102.85 18.17 -22.11
C LEU A 45 101.90 17.37 -21.20
N ALA A 46 102.34 16.23 -20.66
CA ALA A 46 101.55 15.42 -19.74
C ALA A 46 101.39 16.10 -18.37
N ALA A 47 102.44 16.78 -17.88
CA ALA A 47 102.37 17.58 -16.66
C ALA A 47 101.45 18.80 -16.85
N GLU A 48 101.54 19.50 -17.98
CA GLU A 48 100.64 20.58 -18.37
C GLU A 48 99.18 20.10 -18.47
N ALA A 49 98.94 18.94 -19.10
CA ALA A 49 97.61 18.34 -19.18
C ALA A 49 97.07 17.92 -17.79
N LYS A 50 97.92 17.42 -16.89
CA LYS A 50 97.54 17.13 -15.49
C LYS A 50 97.18 18.40 -14.73
N MET A 51 98.00 19.44 -14.82
CA MET A 51 97.72 20.74 -14.20
C MET A 51 96.44 21.38 -14.77
N ALA A 52 96.20 21.23 -16.07
CA ALA A 52 94.96 21.66 -16.72
C ALA A 52 93.75 20.86 -16.23
N SER A 53 93.87 19.54 -16.11
CA SER A 53 92.85 18.65 -15.54
C SER A 53 92.52 19.03 -14.10
N GLU A 54 93.51 19.22 -13.23
CA GLU A 54 93.31 19.65 -11.84
C GLU A 54 92.62 21.01 -11.76
N LYS A 55 92.99 21.96 -12.64
CA LYS A 55 92.33 23.25 -12.77
C LYS A 55 90.86 23.09 -13.21
N THR A 56 90.54 22.16 -14.11
CA THR A 56 89.15 21.85 -14.49
C THR A 56 88.37 21.19 -13.34
N GLN A 57 88.95 20.24 -12.62
CA GLN A 57 88.33 19.63 -11.44
C GLN A 57 88.04 20.64 -10.34
N LEU A 58 88.97 21.58 -10.10
CA LEU A 58 88.78 22.64 -9.11
C LEU A 58 87.66 23.60 -9.53
N LYS A 59 87.53 23.90 -10.83
CA LYS A 59 86.40 24.65 -11.38
C LYS A 59 85.08 23.88 -11.20
N ILE A 60 85.04 22.58 -11.50
CA ILE A 60 83.85 21.73 -11.32
C ILE A 60 83.40 21.74 -9.85
N LYS A 61 84.31 21.50 -8.90
CA LYS A 61 84.01 21.55 -7.46
C LYS A 61 83.48 22.91 -7.03
N LYS A 62 84.03 24.01 -7.55
CA LYS A 62 83.51 25.36 -7.29
C LYS A 62 82.10 25.56 -7.85
N THR A 63 81.84 25.13 -9.09
CA THR A 63 80.50 25.23 -9.69
C THR A 63 79.47 24.38 -8.96
N GLU A 64 79.85 23.19 -8.46
CA GLU A 64 79.00 22.34 -7.64
C GLU A 64 78.68 22.99 -6.30
N GLN A 65 79.66 23.60 -5.63
CA GLN A 65 79.44 24.35 -4.38
C GLN A 65 78.47 25.52 -4.60
N VAL A 66 78.68 26.32 -5.65
CA VAL A 66 77.77 27.42 -6.00
C VAL A 66 76.37 26.90 -6.33
N SER A 67 76.26 25.78 -7.05
CA SER A 67 74.96 25.15 -7.32
C SER A 67 74.25 24.70 -6.04
N LYS A 68 74.97 24.08 -5.08
CA LYS A 68 74.43 23.69 -3.77
C LYS A 68 73.96 24.90 -2.97
N ILE A 69 74.77 25.95 -2.88
CA ILE A 69 74.42 27.19 -2.17
C ILE A 69 73.20 27.86 -2.80
N ASN A 70 73.14 27.94 -4.14
CA ASN A 70 71.99 28.53 -4.83
C ASN A 70 70.71 27.72 -4.57
N LYS A 71 70.77 26.38 -4.60
CA LYS A 71 69.63 25.51 -4.26
C LYS A 71 69.14 25.76 -2.83
N GLU A 72 70.08 25.82 -1.88
CA GLU A 72 69.76 26.10 -0.48
C GLU A 72 69.12 27.48 -0.30
N GLN A 73 69.68 28.51 -0.94
CA GLN A 73 69.09 29.86 -0.91
C GLN A 73 67.69 29.90 -1.52
N THR A 74 67.42 29.14 -2.59
CA THR A 74 66.07 29.06 -3.17
C THR A 74 65.09 28.37 -2.23
N LEU A 75 65.49 27.31 -1.54
CA LEU A 75 64.65 26.62 -0.55
C LEU A 75 64.35 27.53 0.64
N LEU A 76 65.36 28.21 1.20
CA LEU A 76 65.18 29.15 2.31
C LEU A 76 64.22 30.29 1.95
N LYS A 77 64.30 30.83 0.73
CA LYS A 77 63.35 31.84 0.24
C LYS A 77 61.92 31.31 0.19
N GLN A 78 61.74 30.07 -0.26
CA GLN A 78 60.42 29.42 -0.28
C GLN A 78 59.86 29.23 1.14
N HIS A 79 60.68 28.76 2.07
CA HIS A 79 60.30 28.59 3.48
C HIS A 79 59.94 29.93 4.15
N GLN A 80 60.76 30.97 3.92
CA GLN A 80 60.47 32.32 4.40
C GLN A 80 59.13 32.85 3.86
N GLN A 81 58.82 32.60 2.59
CA GLN A 81 57.55 32.99 2.01
C GLN A 81 56.37 32.27 2.68
N VAL A 82 56.48 30.95 2.90
CA VAL A 82 55.45 30.17 3.61
C VAL A 82 55.25 30.71 5.02
N TRP A 83 56.32 30.94 5.77
CA TRP A 83 56.23 31.49 7.12
C TRP A 83 55.59 32.87 7.16
N TRP A 84 55.88 33.73 6.17
CA TRP A 84 55.29 35.06 6.11
C TRP A 84 53.78 35.00 5.84
N GLN A 85 53.36 34.12 4.93
CA GLN A 85 51.95 33.86 4.64
C GLN A 85 51.23 33.28 5.86
N GLU A 86 51.87 32.32 6.53
CA GLU A 86 51.32 31.64 7.69
C GLU A 86 51.20 32.56 8.89
N HIS A 87 52.23 33.38 9.16
CA HIS A 87 52.18 34.42 10.18
C HIS A 87 51.01 35.38 9.94
N LYS A 88 50.81 35.81 8.69
CA LYS A 88 49.66 36.66 8.33
C LYS A 88 48.34 35.94 8.61
N ARG A 89 48.18 34.70 8.14
CA ARG A 89 46.97 33.88 8.35
C ARG A 89 46.66 33.69 9.83
N LEU A 90 47.67 33.33 10.64
CA LEU A 90 47.52 33.12 12.08
C LEU A 90 47.22 34.43 12.81
N SER A 91 47.83 35.55 12.39
CA SER A 91 47.52 36.87 12.95
C SER A 91 46.08 37.28 12.68
N GLU A 92 45.59 37.10 11.46
CA GLU A 92 44.19 37.36 11.08
C GLU A 92 43.23 36.43 11.84
N SER A 93 43.54 35.13 11.90
CA SER A 93 42.74 34.15 12.63
C SER A 93 42.69 34.46 14.12
N ARG A 94 43.80 34.88 14.72
CA ARG A 94 43.87 35.30 16.12
C ARG A 94 43.01 36.53 16.36
N GLN A 95 43.15 37.57 15.53
CA GLN A 95 42.34 38.79 15.65
C GLN A 95 40.84 38.48 15.52
N LYS A 96 40.47 37.59 14.60
CA LYS A 96 39.10 37.13 14.43
C LYS A 96 38.57 36.41 15.68
N ALA A 97 39.32 35.43 16.18
CA ALA A 97 38.94 34.68 17.38
C ALA A 97 38.87 35.57 18.64
N GLU A 98 39.83 36.48 18.82
CA GLU A 98 39.80 37.48 19.90
C GLU A 98 38.58 38.40 19.78
N GLY A 99 38.21 38.79 18.54
CA GLY A 99 36.98 39.54 18.27
C GLY A 99 35.72 38.77 18.66
N GLU A 100 35.62 37.51 18.23
CA GLU A 100 34.48 36.62 18.54
C GLU A 100 34.34 36.36 20.05
N ILE A 101 35.44 36.15 20.76
CA ILE A 101 35.46 36.00 22.22
C ILE A 101 34.96 37.28 22.89
N LYS A 102 35.44 38.45 22.44
CA LYS A 102 35.00 39.74 22.99
C LYS A 102 33.52 40.00 22.73
N THR A 103 33.01 39.68 21.53
CA THR A 103 31.58 39.81 21.24
C THR A 103 30.77 38.87 22.12
N PHE A 104 31.20 37.62 22.27
CA PHE A 104 30.54 36.63 23.11
C PHE A 104 30.48 37.06 24.58
N LEU A 105 31.61 37.51 25.14
CA LEU A 105 31.69 38.04 26.50
C LEU A 105 30.82 39.30 26.68
N ASN A 106 30.65 40.12 25.66
CA ASN A 106 29.77 41.30 25.72
C ASN A 106 28.28 40.94 25.61
N GLU A 107 27.90 39.97 24.77
CA GLU A 107 26.51 39.56 24.56
C GLU A 107 25.97 38.69 25.72
N GLU A 108 26.78 37.79 26.29
CA GLU A 108 26.35 36.86 27.35
C GLU A 108 26.58 37.37 28.78
N SER A 109 27.41 38.40 28.97
CA SER A 109 27.61 39.04 30.29
C SER A 109 26.35 39.66 30.88
N HIS A 110 25.33 39.93 30.06
CA HIS A 110 24.02 40.38 30.54
C HIS A 110 23.12 39.22 31.03
N LYS A 111 23.48 37.96 30.76
CA LYS A 111 22.67 36.77 31.07
C LYS A 111 23.21 35.94 32.23
N HIS A 112 24.52 35.90 32.44
CA HIS A 112 25.14 35.06 33.49
C HIS A 112 26.27 35.81 34.23
N ASN A 113 26.22 35.78 35.56
CA ASN A 113 27.17 36.48 36.45
C ASN A 113 28.63 36.01 36.29
N PHE A 114 28.86 34.74 35.93
CA PHE A 114 30.20 34.18 35.74
C PHE A 114 31.05 34.92 34.68
N PHE A 115 30.41 35.49 33.65
CA PHE A 115 31.13 36.26 32.63
C PHE A 115 31.62 37.62 33.12
N LEU A 116 31.04 38.15 34.20
CA LEU A 116 31.54 39.35 34.87
C LEU A 116 32.82 39.01 35.64
N ASP A 117 32.83 37.89 36.38
CA ASP A 117 34.02 37.41 37.09
C ASP A 117 35.20 37.17 36.13
N LEU A 118 34.94 36.62 34.93
CA LEU A 118 35.97 36.46 33.89
C LEU A 118 36.52 37.78 33.38
N ARG A 119 35.69 38.82 33.27
CA ARG A 119 36.10 40.16 32.85
C ARG A 119 36.96 40.83 33.92
N ASP A 120 36.59 40.67 35.18
CA ASP A 120 37.36 41.18 36.31
C ASP A 120 38.74 40.49 36.38
N LEU A 121 38.79 39.19 36.12
CA LEU A 121 40.04 38.45 35.96
C LEU A 121 40.87 38.93 34.77
N GLU A 122 40.27 39.19 33.60
CA GLU A 122 40.98 39.75 32.44
C GLU A 122 41.63 41.11 32.78
N TRP A 123 40.87 41.98 33.45
CA TRP A 123 41.36 43.29 33.88
C TRP A 123 42.50 43.17 34.90
N GLU A 124 42.34 42.28 35.89
CA GLU A 124 43.36 42.01 36.90
C GLU A 124 44.64 41.47 36.26
N LEU A 125 44.54 40.49 35.36
CA LEU A 125 45.68 39.92 34.63
C LEU A 125 46.37 40.97 33.75
N SER A 126 45.59 41.86 33.12
CA SER A 126 46.15 42.96 32.31
C SER A 126 46.93 43.93 33.20
N ARG A 127 46.37 44.32 34.34
CA ARG A 127 47.05 45.18 35.33
C ARG A 127 48.31 44.53 35.87
N GLN A 128 48.26 43.24 36.21
CA GLN A 128 49.42 42.47 36.67
C GLN A 128 50.50 42.40 35.59
N ARG A 129 50.12 42.19 34.33
CA ARG A 129 51.04 42.20 33.19
C ARG A 129 51.71 43.56 33.02
N ASP A 130 50.96 44.65 33.08
CA ASP A 130 51.50 46.01 32.94
C ASP A 130 52.45 46.35 34.09
N THR A 131 52.09 45.95 35.31
CA THR A 131 52.94 46.10 36.51
C THR A 131 54.23 45.30 36.37
N TYR A 132 54.12 44.05 35.91
CA TYR A 132 55.25 43.17 35.68
C TYR A 132 56.16 43.71 34.58
N GLN A 133 55.60 44.17 33.45
CA GLN A 133 56.35 44.79 32.36
C GLN A 133 57.06 46.05 32.84
N THR A 134 56.40 46.87 33.65
CA THR A 134 57.01 48.07 34.24
C THR A 134 58.20 47.68 35.13
N ASN A 135 58.01 46.72 36.03
CA ASN A 135 59.05 46.33 36.99
C ASN A 135 60.24 45.59 36.35
N SER A 136 60.03 44.87 35.24
CA SER A 136 61.08 44.10 34.56
C SER A 136 61.74 44.89 33.43
N VAL A 137 60.97 45.60 32.60
CA VAL A 137 61.46 46.21 31.36
C VAL A 137 62.02 47.62 31.62
N VAL A 138 61.38 48.42 32.46
CA VAL A 138 61.80 49.81 32.72
C VAL A 138 63.22 49.91 33.30
N PRO A 139 63.65 49.08 34.27
CA PRO A 139 65.03 49.14 34.76
C PRO A 139 66.09 48.86 33.68
N VAL A 140 65.77 47.99 32.71
CA VAL A 140 66.67 47.68 31.59
C VAL A 140 66.74 48.84 30.60
N TRP A 141 65.61 49.48 30.31
CA TRP A 141 65.58 50.68 29.46
C TRP A 141 66.24 51.87 30.10
N GLN A 142 65.99 52.12 31.40
CA GLN A 142 66.65 53.17 32.16
C GLN A 142 68.17 52.94 32.14
N LEU A 143 68.64 51.72 32.44
CA LEU A 143 70.07 51.40 32.33
C LEU A 143 70.61 51.65 30.91
N LYS A 144 69.88 51.29 29.87
CA LYS A 144 70.29 51.52 28.48
C LYS A 144 70.40 53.02 28.15
N GLU A 145 69.43 53.83 28.55
CA GLU A 145 69.44 55.28 28.31
C GLU A 145 70.51 55.98 29.17
N ASP A 146 70.67 55.59 30.44
CA ASP A 146 71.75 56.08 31.32
C ASP A 146 73.13 55.79 30.73
N LEU A 147 73.33 54.58 30.20
CA LEU A 147 74.59 54.20 29.53
C LEU A 147 74.82 55.00 28.24
N LYS A 148 73.77 55.27 27.45
CA LYS A 148 73.89 56.12 26.25
C LYS A 148 74.22 57.57 26.62
N LEU A 149 73.58 58.13 27.65
CA LEU A 149 73.84 59.48 28.13
C LEU A 149 75.29 59.60 28.61
N LYS A 150 75.75 58.65 29.44
CA LYS A 150 77.15 58.62 29.88
C LYS A 150 78.14 58.42 28.73
N LEU A 151 77.82 57.59 27.73
CA LEU A 151 78.64 57.46 26.51
C LEU A 151 78.71 58.76 25.71
N ALA A 152 77.61 59.50 25.60
CA ALA A 152 77.58 60.80 24.92
C ALA A 152 78.35 61.89 25.70
N GLU A 153 78.33 61.83 27.04
CA GLU A 153 79.14 62.70 27.92
C GLU A 153 80.63 62.38 27.81
N MET A 154 81.00 61.10 27.75
CA MET A 154 82.37 60.63 27.47
C MET A 154 82.87 61.12 26.11
N GLN A 155 82.04 61.03 25.06
CA GLN A 155 82.40 61.49 23.72
C GLN A 155 82.56 63.02 23.66
N ARG A 156 81.75 63.79 24.40
CA ARG A 156 81.89 65.25 24.51
C ARG A 156 83.12 65.68 25.30
N SER A 157 83.39 65.04 26.43
CA SER A 157 84.58 65.30 27.26
C SER A 157 85.90 64.91 26.60
N LEU A 158 85.89 63.96 25.65
CA LEU A 158 87.04 63.64 24.79
C LEU A 158 87.26 64.66 23.66
N SER A 159 86.25 65.47 23.33
CA SER A 159 86.30 66.49 22.27
C SER A 159 86.71 67.88 22.78
N GLU A 160 86.67 68.13 24.09
CA GLU A 160 87.10 69.39 24.71
C GLU A 160 88.54 69.26 25.25
N GLU A 161 89.49 69.96 24.63
CA GLU A 161 90.93 69.93 24.95
C GLU A 161 91.31 70.66 26.27
N SER A 162 90.59 70.44 27.37
CA SER A 162 90.96 70.98 28.69
C SER A 162 91.38 69.89 29.68
N CYS A 163 92.49 70.12 30.38
CA CYS A 163 93.28 69.15 31.15
C CYS A 163 92.66 68.64 32.46
N GLN A 164 91.35 68.35 32.51
CA GLN A 164 90.77 67.55 33.58
C GLN A 164 89.92 66.44 32.97
N LYS A 165 90.51 65.25 32.84
CA LYS A 165 89.77 64.04 32.51
C LYS A 165 88.75 63.83 33.63
N PRO A 166 87.44 63.78 33.35
CA PRO A 166 86.49 63.37 34.38
C PRO A 166 86.88 61.96 34.82
N GLU A 167 87.07 61.79 36.13
CA GLU A 167 87.30 60.49 36.76
C GLU A 167 85.97 59.75 36.74
N ILE A 168 85.63 59.19 35.58
CA ILE A 168 84.40 58.42 35.41
C ILE A 168 84.57 57.14 36.21
N ASP A 169 83.75 56.98 37.24
CA ASP A 169 83.73 55.78 38.06
C ASP A 169 83.19 54.58 37.23
N SER A 170 84.11 53.95 36.49
CA SER A 170 83.82 52.74 35.72
C SER A 170 83.38 51.58 36.61
N PHE A 171 83.71 51.62 37.90
CA PHE A 171 83.34 50.57 38.85
C PHE A 171 81.88 50.68 39.26
N GLU A 172 81.37 51.87 39.56
CA GLU A 172 79.93 52.13 39.81
C GLU A 172 79.05 51.71 38.63
N ILE A 173 79.46 52.03 37.39
CA ILE A 173 78.71 51.66 36.17
C ILE A 173 78.66 50.13 36.00
N LEU A 174 79.78 49.44 36.19
CA LEU A 174 79.83 47.98 36.11
C LEU A 174 79.01 47.31 37.23
N GLN A 175 78.99 47.90 38.43
CA GLN A 175 78.13 47.44 39.51
C GLN A 175 76.65 47.60 39.17
N GLN A 176 76.23 48.74 38.60
CA GLN A 176 74.84 48.97 38.18
C GLN A 176 74.41 47.99 37.08
N ILE A 177 75.27 47.74 36.08
CA ILE A 177 75.00 46.73 35.03
C ILE A 177 74.86 45.33 35.64
N ARG A 178 75.78 44.96 36.54
CA ARG A 178 75.76 43.63 37.20
C ARG A 178 74.51 43.48 38.07
N PHE A 179 74.10 44.53 38.78
CA PHE A 179 72.88 44.54 39.59
C PHE A 179 71.64 44.28 38.74
N VAL A 180 71.42 45.07 37.67
CA VAL A 180 70.26 44.88 36.78
C VAL A 180 70.30 43.51 36.09
N LYS A 181 71.48 43.03 35.69
CA LYS A 181 71.63 41.69 35.10
C LYS A 181 71.25 40.58 36.09
N ASN A 182 71.66 40.70 37.35
CA ASN A 182 71.30 39.75 38.40
C ASN A 182 69.80 39.81 38.72
N GLN A 183 69.21 41.01 38.75
CA GLN A 183 67.77 41.20 38.92
C GLN A 183 66.99 40.52 37.78
N GLN A 184 67.36 40.75 36.52
CA GLN A 184 66.73 40.08 35.36
C GLN A 184 66.89 38.58 35.40
N LYS A 185 68.06 38.08 35.81
CA LYS A 185 68.30 36.65 35.95
C LYS A 185 67.38 36.04 37.00
N ALA A 186 67.25 36.66 38.18
CA ALA A 186 66.35 36.20 39.23
C ALA A 186 64.87 36.22 38.79
N VAL A 187 64.46 37.25 38.05
CA VAL A 187 63.11 37.35 37.48
C VAL A 187 62.86 36.22 36.47
N LEU A 188 63.81 35.93 35.57
CA LEU A 188 63.70 34.83 34.61
C LEU A 188 63.66 33.47 35.30
N GLU A 189 64.50 33.24 36.31
CA GLU A 189 64.50 32.00 37.09
C GLU A 189 63.17 31.81 37.82
N GLY A 190 62.61 32.88 38.42
CA GLY A 190 61.28 32.88 39.03
C GLY A 190 60.19 32.53 38.02
N LEU A 191 60.19 33.17 36.85
CA LEU A 191 59.22 32.89 35.78
C LEU A 191 59.26 31.44 35.31
N VAL A 192 60.46 30.85 35.18
CA VAL A 192 60.60 29.44 34.78
C VAL A 192 59.99 28.51 35.82
N LEU A 193 60.14 28.83 37.11
CA LEU A 193 59.52 28.05 38.18
C LEU A 193 58.00 28.21 38.18
N GLU A 194 57.50 29.43 37.99
CA GLU A 194 56.06 29.71 37.87
C GLU A 194 55.46 29.01 36.65
N SER A 195 56.13 29.03 35.49
CA SER A 195 55.66 28.34 34.28
C SER A 195 55.59 26.83 34.50
N LEU A 196 56.62 26.24 35.12
CA LEU A 196 56.63 24.82 35.46
C LEU A 196 55.53 24.45 36.48
N ALA A 197 55.21 25.34 37.42
CA ALA A 197 54.12 25.13 38.37
C ALA A 197 52.76 25.15 37.65
N LEU A 198 52.54 26.15 36.80
CA LEU A 198 51.33 26.27 35.98
C LEU A 198 51.17 25.10 35.01
N GLU A 199 52.25 24.63 34.38
CA GLU A 199 52.22 23.45 33.52
C GLU A 199 51.76 22.20 34.27
N ARG A 200 52.21 22.03 35.53
CA ARG A 200 51.75 20.92 36.39
C ARG A 200 50.27 21.05 36.73
N GLU A 201 49.83 22.24 37.14
CA GLU A 201 48.41 22.50 37.42
C GLU A 201 47.53 22.22 36.20
N LEU A 202 47.96 22.67 35.01
CA LEU A 202 47.24 22.44 33.76
C LEU A 202 47.17 20.95 33.39
N GLU A 203 48.23 20.18 33.63
CA GLU A 203 48.21 18.74 33.37
C GLU A 203 47.27 18.00 34.33
N ASP A 204 47.20 18.41 35.60
CA ASP A 204 46.22 17.90 36.57
C ASP A 204 44.77 18.19 36.12
N TYR A 205 44.51 19.42 35.64
CA TYR A 205 43.19 19.77 35.08
C TYR A 205 42.85 18.98 33.81
N LYS A 206 43.83 18.74 32.93
CA LYS A 206 43.65 17.94 31.72
C LYS A 206 43.28 16.50 32.03
N ALA A 207 43.92 15.90 33.04
CA ALA A 207 43.54 14.56 33.52
C ALA A 207 42.09 14.52 34.02
N ASN A 208 41.68 15.52 34.80
CA ASN A 208 40.31 15.65 35.31
C ASN A 208 39.28 15.88 34.18
N ALA A 209 39.61 16.71 33.18
CA ALA A 209 38.74 16.97 32.04
C ALA A 209 38.56 15.76 31.12
N LEU A 210 39.60 14.93 30.95
CA LEU A 210 39.53 13.71 30.16
C LEU A 210 38.56 12.68 30.77
N VAL A 211 38.60 12.53 32.11
CA VAL A 211 37.68 11.68 32.88
C VAL A 211 36.24 12.14 32.71
N GLY A 212 35.96 13.44 32.87
CA GLY A 212 34.63 14.01 32.64
C GLY A 212 34.11 13.79 31.22
N SER A 213 34.97 13.93 30.20
CA SER A 213 34.58 13.70 28.80
C SER A 213 34.20 12.24 28.50
N PHE A 214 34.74 11.28 29.26
CA PHE A 214 34.46 9.86 29.07
C PHE A 214 33.12 9.49 29.71
N GLU A 215 32.82 10.04 30.88
CA GLU A 215 31.54 9.88 31.56
C GLU A 215 30.38 10.51 30.75
N GLU A 216 30.57 11.71 30.21
CA GLU A 216 29.60 12.37 29.33
C GLU A 216 29.36 11.59 28.02
N LYS A 217 30.40 10.97 27.45
CA LYS A 217 30.25 10.11 26.26
C LYS A 217 29.45 8.86 26.56
N ASN A 218 29.62 8.24 27.74
CA ASN A 218 28.84 7.07 28.12
C ASN A 218 27.35 7.43 28.27
N GLY A 219 27.04 8.56 28.91
CA GLY A 219 25.67 9.08 29.03
C GLY A 219 25.00 9.31 27.68
N LEU A 220 25.71 9.89 26.70
CA LEU A 220 25.16 10.22 25.37
C LEU A 220 24.65 9.02 24.55
N PHE A 221 25.15 7.82 24.81
CA PHE A 221 24.74 6.58 24.12
C PHE A 221 23.83 5.69 24.98
N HIS A 222 24.00 5.68 26.29
CA HIS A 222 23.26 4.74 27.16
C HIS A 222 21.98 5.36 27.73
N GLU A 223 21.88 6.69 27.79
CA GLU A 223 20.67 7.36 28.24
C GLU A 223 19.59 7.36 27.15
N VAL A 224 18.41 6.89 27.54
CA VAL A 224 17.20 7.00 26.72
C VAL A 224 16.75 8.46 26.75
N PRO A 225 16.53 9.10 25.58
CA PRO A 225 16.03 10.46 25.49
C PRO A 225 14.77 10.65 26.32
N ALA A 226 14.70 11.75 27.07
CA ALA A 226 13.56 12.05 27.93
C ALA A 226 12.24 12.06 27.13
N GLU A 227 12.29 12.47 25.86
CA GLU A 227 11.19 12.49 24.91
C GLU A 227 10.58 11.10 24.65
N LEU A 228 11.39 10.03 24.70
CA LEU A 228 10.90 8.66 24.55
C LEU A 228 10.31 8.13 25.87
N LEU A 229 10.86 8.56 27.00
CA LEU A 229 10.35 8.20 28.33
C LEU A 229 9.00 8.88 28.63
N SER A 230 8.84 10.14 28.24
CA SER A 230 7.60 10.90 28.39
C SER A 230 6.58 10.67 27.27
N LEU A 231 6.85 9.74 26.34
CA LEU A 231 5.98 9.46 25.21
C LEU A 231 4.58 9.00 25.68
N GLU A 232 3.56 9.74 25.26
CA GLU A 232 2.14 9.44 25.47
C GLU A 232 1.70 8.45 24.39
N CYS A 233 1.63 7.17 24.74
CA CYS A 233 1.19 6.11 23.84
C CYS A 233 0.14 5.25 24.56
N PRO A 234 -1.05 5.02 23.96
CA PRO A 234 -2.08 4.19 24.57
C PRO A 234 -1.69 2.70 24.65
N TYR A 235 -0.71 2.27 23.84
CA TYR A 235 -0.22 0.90 23.81
C TYR A 235 1.15 0.80 24.52
N PRO A 236 1.22 0.23 25.74
CA PRO A 236 2.47 0.15 26.48
C PRO A 236 3.52 -0.75 25.80
N ASP A 237 3.09 -1.78 25.09
CA ASP A 237 3.98 -2.68 24.35
C ASP A 237 4.69 -1.98 23.18
N LEU A 238 4.01 -1.03 22.53
CA LEU A 238 4.63 -0.23 21.48
C LEU A 238 5.72 0.69 22.07
N LYS A 239 5.47 1.27 23.24
CA LYS A 239 6.43 2.12 23.94
C LYS A 239 7.70 1.34 24.34
N THR A 240 7.55 0.12 24.85
CA THR A 240 8.70 -0.72 25.22
C THR A 240 9.50 -1.15 24.00
N LEU A 241 8.84 -1.50 22.89
CA LEU A 241 9.50 -1.82 21.62
C LEU A 241 10.32 -0.65 21.08
N VAL A 242 9.75 0.56 21.06
CA VAL A 242 10.45 1.78 20.63
C VAL A 242 11.72 2.04 21.48
N ILE A 243 11.64 1.82 22.79
CA ILE A 243 12.81 1.98 23.69
C ILE A 243 13.87 0.90 23.42
N GLN A 244 13.46 -0.35 23.16
CA GLN A 244 14.38 -1.43 22.81
C GLN A 244 15.09 -1.16 21.49
N GLU A 245 14.36 -0.75 20.45
CA GLU A 245 14.94 -0.38 19.14
C GLU A 245 15.94 0.78 19.28
N TYR A 246 15.66 1.76 20.15
CA TYR A 246 16.61 2.82 20.45
C TYR A 246 17.90 2.27 21.07
N GLN A 247 17.79 1.39 22.06
CA GLN A 247 18.94 0.78 22.74
C GLN A 247 19.78 -0.08 21.79
N GLU A 248 19.15 -0.83 20.90
CA GLU A 248 19.83 -1.60 19.85
C GLU A 248 20.58 -0.68 18.88
N LEU A 249 19.95 0.40 18.42
CA LEU A 249 20.59 1.39 17.57
C LEU A 249 21.80 2.03 18.27
N ALA A 250 21.61 2.49 19.51
CA ALA A 250 22.64 3.15 20.30
C ALA A 250 23.83 2.23 20.58
N SER A 251 23.58 0.98 20.97
CA SER A 251 24.64 -0.02 21.23
C SER A 251 25.42 -0.37 19.96
N GLY A 252 24.75 -0.43 18.80
CA GLY A 252 25.40 -0.62 17.51
C GLY A 252 26.36 0.52 17.14
N TYR A 253 25.97 1.77 17.35
CA TYR A 253 26.86 2.92 17.14
C TYR A 253 27.99 2.97 18.18
N TRP A 254 27.70 2.64 19.43
CA TRP A 254 28.68 2.60 20.50
C TRP A 254 29.77 1.56 20.24
N ALA A 255 29.40 0.34 19.83
CA ALA A 255 30.36 -0.71 19.48
C ALA A 255 31.30 -0.29 18.33
N ARG A 256 30.75 0.36 17.29
CA ARG A 256 31.57 0.90 16.19
C ARG A 256 32.50 2.01 16.66
N LEU A 257 32.03 2.88 17.56
CA LEU A 257 32.86 3.93 18.12
C LEU A 257 34.02 3.34 18.94
N GLN A 258 33.74 2.32 19.76
CA GLN A 258 34.76 1.60 20.52
C GLN A 258 35.79 0.92 19.61
N GLU A 259 35.35 0.29 18.51
CA GLU A 259 36.26 -0.31 17.53
C GLU A 259 37.22 0.73 16.93
N VAL A 260 36.68 1.89 16.52
CA VAL A 260 37.48 3.00 15.99
C VAL A 260 38.42 3.58 17.04
N ASP A 261 37.97 3.68 18.30
CA ASP A 261 38.81 4.15 19.41
C ASP A 261 39.93 3.15 19.72
N GLN A 262 39.67 1.84 19.66
CA GLN A 262 40.69 0.80 19.80
C GLN A 262 41.71 0.84 18.66
N GLN A 263 41.27 1.06 17.41
CA GLN A 263 42.18 1.23 16.27
C GLN A 263 43.09 2.45 16.47
N LEU A 264 42.55 3.55 17.00
CA LEU A 264 43.30 4.77 17.25
C LEU A 264 44.30 4.60 18.41
N GLU A 265 43.92 3.89 19.47
CA GLU A 265 44.82 3.53 20.57
C GLU A 265 45.93 2.57 20.11
N ALA A 266 45.62 1.60 19.25
CA ALA A 266 46.63 0.69 18.72
C ALA A 266 47.70 1.46 17.93
N LEU A 267 47.29 2.46 17.15
CA LEU A 267 48.22 3.30 16.39
C LEU A 267 49.05 4.24 17.26
N SER A 268 48.49 4.77 18.36
CA SER A 268 49.24 5.62 19.28
C SER A 268 50.28 4.81 20.07
N ARG A 269 49.93 3.61 20.54
CA ARG A 269 50.82 2.70 21.26
C ARG A 269 51.99 2.19 20.41
N ASN A 270 51.80 2.06 19.10
CA ASN A 270 52.82 1.60 18.17
C ASN A 270 53.76 2.72 17.68
N SER A 271 53.72 3.91 18.29
CA SER A 271 54.54 5.06 17.86
C SER A 271 55.81 5.20 18.71
N ASP A 272 56.99 5.07 18.09
CA ASP A 272 58.28 5.36 18.71
C ASP A 272 58.60 6.88 18.77
N TRP A 273 57.57 7.71 18.66
CA TRP A 273 57.68 9.15 18.50
C TRP A 273 57.36 9.85 19.82
N LYS A 274 58.27 10.70 20.28
CA LYS A 274 58.04 11.57 21.45
C LYS A 274 56.92 12.56 21.16
N GLU A 275 56.17 12.95 22.18
CA GLU A 275 55.09 13.95 22.04
C GLU A 275 55.60 15.28 21.47
N GLU A 276 56.79 15.72 21.89
CA GLU A 276 57.46 16.90 21.34
C GLU A 276 57.72 16.78 19.83
N ASP A 277 58.25 15.63 19.38
CA ASP A 277 58.52 15.37 17.97
C ASP A 277 57.21 15.31 17.15
N GLN A 278 56.15 14.72 17.72
CA GLN A 278 54.82 14.67 17.09
C GLN A 278 54.21 16.08 16.98
N TRP A 279 54.38 16.91 18.00
CA TRP A 279 53.91 18.29 17.98
C TRP A 279 54.64 19.11 16.92
N VAL A 280 55.98 19.01 16.84
CA VAL A 280 56.77 19.66 15.79
C VAL A 280 56.32 19.18 14.42
N PHE A 281 56.09 17.87 14.26
CA PHE A 281 55.62 17.29 13.01
C PHE A 281 54.29 17.91 12.56
N GLN A 282 53.31 17.95 13.46
CA GLN A 282 51.98 18.49 13.19
C GLN A 282 52.03 20.01 12.95
N ALA A 283 52.78 20.75 13.76
CA ALA A 283 52.92 22.19 13.63
C ALA A 283 53.53 22.55 12.27
N VAL A 284 54.61 21.88 11.87
CA VAL A 284 55.26 22.12 10.59
C VAL A 284 54.31 21.78 9.44
N ILE A 285 53.66 20.61 9.39
CA ILE A 285 52.73 20.28 8.29
C ILE A 285 51.61 21.30 8.12
N ASN A 286 51.07 21.82 9.22
CA ASN A 286 49.98 22.79 9.22
C ASN A 286 50.40 24.20 8.74
N GLN A 287 51.69 24.53 8.82
CA GLN A 287 52.23 25.79 8.30
C GLN A 287 52.27 25.83 6.77
N TYR A 288 52.35 24.67 6.11
CA TYR A 288 52.43 24.60 4.65
C TYR A 288 51.03 24.36 4.06
N PRO A 289 50.48 25.33 3.30
CA PRO A 289 49.13 25.24 2.78
C PRO A 289 49.02 24.20 1.65
N SER A 290 47.80 23.68 1.42
CA SER A 290 47.55 22.54 0.53
C SER A 290 47.70 22.87 -0.96
N ASP A 291 47.56 24.13 -1.33
CA ASP A 291 47.68 24.68 -2.69
C ASP A 291 49.13 24.90 -3.15
N LEU A 292 50.10 24.77 -2.24
CA LEU A 292 51.51 25.00 -2.52
C LEU A 292 52.11 23.91 -3.43
N GLN A 293 52.75 24.31 -4.53
CA GLN A 293 53.49 23.39 -5.38
C GLN A 293 54.66 22.75 -4.63
N ARG A 294 54.83 21.43 -4.76
CA ARG A 294 55.87 20.64 -4.06
C ARG A 294 55.81 20.76 -2.53
N ARG A 295 54.61 21.01 -1.97
CA ARG A 295 54.33 21.06 -0.52
C ARG A 295 55.06 19.96 0.26
N ARG A 296 54.92 18.71 -0.19
CA ARG A 296 55.54 17.53 0.44
C ARG A 296 57.05 17.62 0.56
N THR A 297 57.72 18.06 -0.49
CA THR A 297 59.18 18.23 -0.47
C THR A 297 59.59 19.34 0.50
N LEU A 298 58.82 20.42 0.58
CA LEU A 298 59.13 21.56 1.43
C LEU A 298 58.93 21.27 2.92
N TYR A 299 57.79 20.72 3.35
CA TYR A 299 57.64 20.41 4.77
C TYR A 299 58.56 19.27 5.19
N LEU A 300 58.85 18.27 4.35
CA LEU A 300 59.81 17.21 4.70
C LEU A 300 61.24 17.77 4.86
N ASP A 301 61.66 18.71 4.01
CA ASP A 301 62.93 19.44 4.18
C ASP A 301 62.94 20.21 5.51
N MET A 302 61.83 20.88 5.84
CA MET A 302 61.73 21.65 7.09
C MET A 302 61.70 20.75 8.33
N LEU A 303 60.97 19.65 8.28
CA LEU A 303 60.95 18.64 9.34
C LEU A 303 62.34 18.06 9.58
N GLN A 304 63.12 17.81 8.51
CA GLN A 304 64.49 17.32 8.65
C GLN A 304 65.43 18.36 9.30
N ARG A 305 65.15 19.66 9.15
CA ARG A 305 65.89 20.73 9.83
C ARG A 305 65.52 20.84 11.31
N TYR A 306 64.25 20.67 11.65
CA TYR A 306 63.77 20.74 13.05
C TYR A 306 64.01 19.45 13.84
N LEU A 307 64.03 18.30 13.15
CA LEU A 307 64.22 16.97 13.73
C LEU A 307 65.48 16.31 13.11
N PRO A 308 66.68 16.84 13.38
CA PRO A 308 67.92 16.31 12.79
C PRO A 308 68.25 14.88 13.25
N HIS A 309 67.65 14.44 14.37
CA HIS A 309 67.76 13.08 14.91
C HIS A 309 66.87 12.06 14.21
N LYS A 310 65.97 12.48 13.31
CA LYS A 310 65.06 11.59 12.57
C LYS A 310 65.52 11.44 11.13
N SER A 311 65.50 10.21 10.63
CA SER A 311 65.85 9.95 9.23
C SER A 311 64.71 10.33 8.29
N TRP A 312 65.03 10.65 7.03
CA TRP A 312 64.02 10.98 6.02
C TRP A 312 63.00 9.83 5.81
N HIS A 313 63.45 8.58 5.96
CA HIS A 313 62.59 7.39 5.88
C HIS A 313 61.62 7.31 7.07
N GLU A 314 62.07 7.64 8.28
CA GLU A 314 61.20 7.72 9.46
C GLU A 314 60.14 8.83 9.33
N LEU A 315 60.52 10.00 8.80
CA LEU A 315 59.56 11.09 8.54
C LEU A 315 58.46 10.66 7.56
N VAL A 316 58.84 9.98 6.47
CA VAL A 316 57.89 9.47 5.46
C VAL A 316 57.04 8.31 6.01
N ALA A 317 57.60 7.45 6.86
CA ALA A 317 56.85 6.39 7.51
C ALA A 317 55.81 6.98 8.49
N HIS A 318 56.22 7.99 9.28
CA HIS A 318 55.33 8.67 10.21
C HIS A 318 54.25 9.48 9.50
N GLU A 319 54.54 10.12 8.36
CA GLU A 319 53.54 10.76 7.50
C GLU A 319 52.41 9.79 7.13
N LYS A 320 52.74 8.57 6.69
CA LYS A 320 51.73 7.55 6.36
C LYS A 320 50.92 7.13 7.58
N ALA A 321 51.58 6.93 8.72
CA ALA A 321 50.90 6.59 9.97
C ALA A 321 49.98 7.74 10.44
N TRP A 322 50.42 8.98 10.28
CA TRP A 322 49.67 10.18 10.61
C TRP A 322 48.45 10.34 9.71
N ASP A 323 48.59 10.15 8.39
CA ASP A 323 47.46 10.15 7.45
C ASP A 323 46.43 9.08 7.81
N HIS A 324 46.90 7.89 8.20
CA HIS A 324 46.03 6.80 8.66
C HIS A 324 45.30 7.16 9.96
N CYS A 325 46.02 7.68 10.96
CA CYS A 325 45.43 8.20 12.21
C CYS A 325 44.42 9.32 11.94
N HIS A 326 44.73 10.24 11.03
CA HIS A 326 43.84 11.34 10.66
C HIS A 326 42.58 10.83 9.96
N SER A 327 42.70 9.83 9.08
CA SER A 327 41.57 9.15 8.46
C SER A 327 40.66 8.51 9.50
N ILE A 328 41.20 7.76 10.46
CA ILE A 328 40.45 7.14 11.55
C ILE A 328 39.78 8.18 12.44
N ARG A 329 40.48 9.28 12.79
CA ARG A 329 39.89 10.42 13.51
C ARG A 329 38.71 11.03 12.76
N ASN A 330 38.81 11.13 11.44
CA ASN A 330 37.70 11.64 10.62
C ASN A 330 36.54 10.63 10.54
N GLN A 331 36.82 9.33 10.44
CA GLN A 331 35.79 8.29 10.56
C GLN A 331 35.07 8.37 11.91
N ARG A 332 35.81 8.53 13.01
CA ARG A 332 35.27 8.74 14.36
C ARG A 332 34.34 9.96 14.41
N ARG A 333 34.77 11.11 13.87
CA ARG A 333 33.95 12.33 13.79
C ARG A 333 32.69 12.11 12.95
N ALA A 334 32.81 11.46 11.80
CA ALA A 334 31.68 11.14 10.94
C ALA A 334 30.68 10.19 11.64
N LEU A 335 31.17 9.20 12.38
CA LEU A 335 30.34 8.30 13.19
C LEU A 335 29.55 9.08 14.25
N LEU A 336 30.19 9.97 15.02
CA LEU A 336 29.51 10.80 16.02
C LEU A 336 28.46 11.72 15.41
N LEU A 337 28.77 12.35 14.26
CA LEU A 337 27.80 13.17 13.53
C LEU A 337 26.61 12.34 13.04
N SER A 338 26.88 11.15 12.49
CA SER A 338 25.84 10.24 12.02
C SER A 338 24.98 9.71 13.17
N TRP A 339 25.56 9.47 14.35
CA TRP A 339 24.83 9.12 15.56
C TRP A 339 23.90 10.27 15.99
N ALA A 340 24.41 11.50 16.05
CA ALA A 340 23.59 12.66 16.42
C ALA A 340 22.40 12.86 15.46
N GLN A 341 22.60 12.61 14.16
CA GLN A 341 21.55 12.66 13.15
C GLN A 341 20.55 11.49 13.30
N ALA A 342 21.05 10.26 13.45
CA ALA A 342 20.23 9.06 13.61
C ALA A 342 19.38 9.12 14.88
N ARG A 343 19.96 9.56 16.01
CA ARG A 343 19.24 9.79 17.27
C ARG A 343 18.09 10.77 17.11
N LYS A 344 18.34 11.93 16.48
CA LYS A 344 17.28 12.92 16.22
C LYS A 344 16.18 12.36 15.32
N ALA A 345 16.56 11.69 14.22
CA ALA A 345 15.60 11.10 13.29
C ALA A 345 14.77 9.97 13.94
N PHE A 346 15.39 9.16 14.80
CA PHE A 346 14.72 8.10 15.53
C PHE A 346 13.67 8.67 16.49
N VAL A 347 14.04 9.67 17.31
CA VAL A 347 13.10 10.31 18.25
C VAL A 347 11.91 10.91 17.50
N LEU A 348 12.16 11.62 16.38
CA LEU A 348 11.07 12.17 15.57
C LEU A 348 10.13 11.09 15.01
N ARG A 349 10.70 9.97 14.53
CA ARG A 349 9.90 8.84 14.04
C ARG A 349 9.09 8.18 15.15
N ALA A 350 9.71 7.95 16.31
CA ALA A 350 9.05 7.36 17.47
C ALA A 350 7.86 8.22 17.94
N VAL A 351 8.04 9.54 17.99
CA VAL A 351 6.96 10.48 18.31
C VAL A 351 5.84 10.42 17.28
N ALA A 352 6.16 10.39 15.99
CA ALA A 352 5.16 10.25 14.93
C ALA A 352 4.38 8.93 15.03
N THR A 353 5.06 7.80 15.22
CA THR A 353 4.42 6.48 15.36
C THR A 353 3.53 6.41 16.61
N ALA A 354 3.94 7.00 17.73
CA ALA A 354 3.09 7.06 18.92
C ALA A 354 1.86 7.96 18.71
N ALA A 355 2.01 9.10 18.02
CA ALA A 355 0.89 9.97 17.67
C ALA A 355 -0.10 9.28 16.72
N GLU A 356 0.39 8.52 15.73
CA GLU A 356 -0.45 7.70 14.84
C GLU A 356 -1.20 6.62 15.63
N ALA A 357 -0.52 5.94 16.56
CA ALA A 357 -1.13 4.94 17.42
C ALA A 357 -2.18 5.55 18.38
N ALA A 358 -1.93 6.75 18.90
CA ALA A 358 -2.89 7.50 19.71
C ALA A 358 -4.14 7.87 18.89
N ALA A 359 -3.97 8.41 17.69
CA ALA A 359 -5.08 8.74 16.81
C ALA A 359 -5.90 7.50 16.39
N ALA A 360 -5.24 6.37 16.14
CA ALA A 360 -5.91 5.10 15.86
C ALA A 360 -6.74 4.62 17.06
N HIS A 361 -6.17 4.69 18.27
CA HIS A 361 -6.88 4.34 19.49
C HIS A 361 -8.10 5.23 19.73
N GLU A 362 -7.97 6.55 19.60
CA GLU A 362 -9.09 7.49 19.72
C GLU A 362 -10.21 7.18 18.71
N ALA A 363 -9.85 6.87 17.45
CA ALA A 363 -10.82 6.47 16.44
C ALA A 363 -11.54 5.15 16.81
N GLU A 364 -10.82 4.17 17.36
CA GLU A 364 -11.40 2.93 17.87
C GLU A 364 -12.38 3.18 19.02
N VAL A 365 -12.03 4.07 19.97
CA VAL A 365 -12.92 4.47 21.08
C VAL A 365 -14.19 5.12 20.54
N VAL A 366 -14.07 6.08 19.61
CA VAL A 366 -15.24 6.73 19.00
C VAL A 366 -16.13 5.72 18.25
N LEU A 367 -15.52 4.76 17.55
CA LEU A 367 -16.26 3.68 16.89
C LEU A 367 -16.96 2.77 17.89
N ALA A 368 -16.31 2.41 19.00
CA ALA A 368 -16.91 1.61 20.06
C ALA A 368 -18.12 2.33 20.69
N ASP A 369 -17.99 3.62 21.00
CA ASP A 369 -19.07 4.46 21.52
C ASP A 369 -20.24 4.55 20.53
N SER A 370 -19.94 4.69 19.23
CA SER A 370 -20.97 4.73 18.18
C SER A 370 -21.74 3.41 18.09
N ARG A 371 -21.05 2.27 18.20
CA ARG A 371 -21.67 0.94 18.23
C ARG A 371 -22.55 0.78 19.46
N GLN A 372 -22.09 1.24 20.63
CA GLN A 372 -22.88 1.20 21.86
C GLN A 372 -24.17 2.02 21.72
N LYS A 373 -24.08 3.26 21.22
CA LYS A 373 -25.27 4.10 20.94
C LYS A 373 -26.23 3.44 19.95
N GLN A 374 -25.71 2.80 18.90
CA GLN A 374 -26.55 2.06 17.95
C GLN A 374 -27.29 0.91 18.63
N LEU A 375 -26.64 0.16 19.51
CA LEU A 375 -27.27 -0.92 20.27
C LEU A 375 -28.39 -0.39 21.18
N GLU A 376 -28.17 0.74 21.86
CA GLU A 376 -29.17 1.42 22.68
C GLU A 376 -30.40 1.83 21.84
N ILE A 377 -30.19 2.47 20.69
CA ILE A 377 -31.27 2.85 19.76
C ILE A 377 -32.04 1.61 19.27
N CYS A 378 -31.33 0.54 18.90
CA CYS A 378 -31.96 -0.72 18.48
C CYS A 378 -32.81 -1.32 19.61
N ALA A 379 -32.35 -1.26 20.86
CA ALA A 379 -33.10 -1.74 22.02
C ALA A 379 -34.38 -0.90 22.24
N GLU A 380 -34.28 0.43 22.16
CA GLU A 380 -35.45 1.32 22.26
C GLU A 380 -36.47 1.08 21.15
N LEU A 381 -36.02 0.95 19.90
CA LEU A 381 -36.89 0.67 18.75
C LEU A 381 -37.56 -0.70 18.90
N LYS A 382 -36.84 -1.72 19.37
CA LYS A 382 -37.41 -3.03 19.65
C LYS A 382 -38.52 -2.94 20.72
N ALA A 383 -38.29 -2.17 21.79
CA ALA A 383 -39.31 -1.94 22.81
C ALA A 383 -40.57 -1.26 22.25
N LYS A 384 -40.40 -0.21 21.43
CA LYS A 384 -41.51 0.47 20.74
C LYS A 384 -42.28 -0.47 19.81
N VAL A 385 -41.59 -1.32 19.05
CA VAL A 385 -42.22 -2.31 18.16
C VAL A 385 -43.01 -3.33 18.96
N LEU A 386 -42.51 -3.80 20.11
CA LEU A 386 -43.26 -4.70 20.99
C LEU A 386 -44.52 -4.03 21.55
N GLN A 387 -44.43 -2.76 21.99
CA GLN A 387 -45.59 -2.00 22.43
C GLN A 387 -46.63 -1.84 21.31
N TRP A 388 -46.18 -1.50 20.10
CA TRP A 388 -47.07 -1.36 18.94
C TRP A 388 -47.74 -2.69 18.57
N LYS A 389 -47.01 -3.81 18.60
CA LYS A 389 -47.59 -5.16 18.38
C LYS A 389 -48.66 -5.48 19.41
N ALA A 390 -48.42 -5.20 20.68
CA ALA A 390 -49.42 -5.40 21.73
C ALA A 390 -50.68 -4.53 21.49
N GLN A 391 -50.50 -3.26 21.09
CA GLN A 391 -51.61 -2.39 20.73
C GLN A 391 -52.40 -2.91 19.51
N GLN A 392 -51.72 -3.44 18.50
CA GLN A 392 -52.36 -4.05 17.33
C GLN A 392 -53.15 -5.31 17.68
N GLU A 393 -52.60 -6.18 18.53
CA GLU A 393 -53.30 -7.37 19.01
C GLU A 393 -54.56 -6.99 19.79
N GLU A 394 -54.49 -5.98 20.67
CA GLU A 394 -55.66 -5.47 21.39
C GLU A 394 -56.70 -4.85 20.44
N ALA A 395 -56.27 -4.06 19.46
CA ALA A 395 -57.18 -3.53 18.44
C ALA A 395 -57.88 -4.65 17.65
N ALA A 396 -57.15 -5.67 17.22
CA ALA A 396 -57.71 -6.82 16.51
C ALA A 396 -58.72 -7.61 17.37
N LYS A 397 -58.46 -7.77 18.68
CA LYS A 397 -59.43 -8.37 19.62
C LYS A 397 -60.71 -7.57 19.71
N LEU A 398 -60.60 -6.24 19.81
CA LEU A 398 -61.76 -5.34 19.87
C LEU A 398 -62.56 -5.37 18.56
N GLU A 399 -61.90 -5.35 17.40
CA GLU A 399 -62.55 -5.48 16.09
C GLU A 399 -63.29 -6.81 15.94
N ALA A 400 -62.66 -7.93 16.34
CA ALA A 400 -63.28 -9.24 16.35
C ALA A 400 -64.53 -9.29 17.26
N ALA A 401 -64.47 -8.66 18.44
CA ALA A 401 -65.61 -8.57 19.35
C ALA A 401 -66.76 -7.73 18.76
N VAL A 402 -66.45 -6.61 18.09
CA VAL A 402 -67.45 -5.80 17.38
C VAL A 402 -68.07 -6.57 16.23
N ALA A 403 -67.28 -7.31 15.45
CA ALA A 403 -67.76 -8.16 14.37
C ALA A 403 -68.66 -9.29 14.88
N ALA A 404 -68.31 -9.94 16.00
CA ALA A 404 -69.14 -10.95 16.64
C ALA A 404 -70.52 -10.39 17.05
N ARG A 405 -70.53 -9.23 17.73
CA ARG A 405 -71.78 -8.54 18.10
C ARG A 405 -72.64 -8.15 16.88
N ARG A 406 -72.01 -7.77 15.76
CA ARG A 406 -72.74 -7.49 14.51
C ARG A 406 -73.37 -8.74 13.92
N LYS A 407 -72.64 -9.87 13.90
CA LYS A 407 -73.15 -11.16 13.44
C LYS A 407 -74.32 -11.67 14.27
N GLU A 408 -74.24 -11.59 15.60
CA GLU A 408 -75.34 -11.97 16.49
C GLU A 408 -76.63 -11.19 16.18
N LYS A 409 -76.52 -9.86 16.01
CA LYS A 409 -77.67 -9.01 15.63
C LYS A 409 -78.24 -9.37 14.26
N GLU A 410 -77.40 -9.75 13.29
CA GLU A 410 -77.86 -10.20 11.98
C GLU A 410 -78.58 -11.55 12.07
N ASP A 411 -78.08 -12.48 12.89
CA ASP A 411 -78.68 -13.80 13.06
C ASP A 411 -79.99 -13.74 13.85
N GLU A 412 -80.11 -12.86 14.85
CA GLU A 412 -81.39 -12.56 15.52
C GLU A 412 -82.43 -12.00 14.55
N LYS A 413 -82.05 -11.06 13.68
CA LYS A 413 -82.95 -10.53 12.63
C LYS A 413 -83.40 -11.63 11.68
N LYS A 414 -82.48 -12.52 11.25
CA LYS A 414 -82.84 -13.68 10.40
C LYS A 414 -83.78 -14.64 11.10
N ARG A 415 -83.63 -14.87 12.41
CA ARG A 415 -84.55 -15.73 13.20
C ARG A 415 -85.96 -15.13 13.22
N LEU A 416 -86.08 -13.85 13.54
CA LEU A 416 -87.36 -13.14 13.54
C LEU A 416 -88.04 -13.17 12.15
N GLN A 417 -87.28 -13.02 11.07
CA GLN A 417 -87.81 -13.13 9.70
C GLN A 417 -88.36 -14.53 9.40
N ARG A 418 -87.65 -15.59 9.80
CA ARG A 418 -88.11 -16.98 9.62
C ARG A 418 -89.39 -17.26 10.39
N GLU A 419 -89.50 -16.77 11.62
CA GLU A 419 -90.71 -16.93 12.44
C GLU A 419 -91.93 -16.23 11.80
N GLN A 420 -91.76 -15.01 11.28
CA GLN A 420 -92.81 -14.30 10.56
C GLN A 420 -93.23 -15.03 9.27
N GLU A 421 -92.27 -15.60 8.53
CA GLU A 421 -92.54 -16.35 7.30
C GLU A 421 -93.33 -17.65 7.57
N THR A 422 -92.99 -18.38 8.63
CA THR A 422 -93.75 -19.59 9.03
C THR A 422 -95.19 -19.28 9.42
N SER A 423 -95.42 -18.15 10.10
CA SER A 423 -96.76 -17.68 10.47
C SER A 423 -97.61 -17.34 9.24
N ARG A 424 -97.02 -16.70 8.21
CA ARG A 424 -97.71 -16.43 6.93
C ARG A 424 -98.11 -17.72 6.20
N ARG A 425 -97.19 -18.69 6.10
CA ARG A 425 -97.46 -19.97 5.44
C ARG A 425 -98.57 -20.77 6.13
N ALA A 426 -98.69 -20.69 7.45
CA ALA A 426 -99.78 -21.32 8.20
C ALA A 426 -101.15 -20.71 7.85
N GLN A 427 -101.24 -19.38 7.77
CA GLN A 427 -102.48 -18.67 7.40
C GLN A 427 -102.92 -18.97 5.95
N GLU A 428 -101.98 -19.10 5.03
CA GLU A 428 -102.26 -19.48 3.64
C GLU A 428 -102.74 -20.94 3.52
N LYS A 429 -102.18 -21.85 4.32
CA LYS A 429 -102.59 -23.25 4.38
C LYS A 429 -104.04 -23.43 4.88
N GLU A 430 -104.49 -22.59 5.81
CA GLU A 430 -105.89 -22.61 6.28
C GLU A 430 -106.89 -22.09 5.24
N LYS A 431 -106.52 -21.05 4.49
CA LYS A 431 -107.34 -20.54 3.37
C LYS A 431 -107.52 -21.59 2.27
N LEU A 432 -106.46 -22.34 1.96
CA LEU A 432 -106.51 -23.43 0.99
C LEU A 432 -107.46 -24.55 1.42
N LYS A 433 -107.47 -24.94 2.71
CA LYS A 433 -108.38 -26.00 3.21
C LYS A 433 -109.86 -25.66 3.02
N LYS A 434 -110.25 -24.40 3.27
CA LYS A 434 -111.64 -23.93 3.09
C LYS A 434 -112.10 -23.95 1.62
N TYR A 435 -111.19 -23.62 0.70
CA TYR A 435 -111.45 -23.70 -0.74
C TYR A 435 -111.64 -25.14 -1.24
N TRP A 436 -110.84 -26.09 -0.74
CA TRP A 436 -110.93 -27.50 -1.16
C TRP A 436 -112.22 -28.19 -0.69
N THR A 437 -112.73 -27.84 0.49
CA THR A 437 -114.01 -28.39 1.02
C THR A 437 -115.22 -27.93 0.20
N GLU A 438 -115.24 -26.67 -0.25
CA GLU A 438 -116.32 -26.16 -1.12
C GLU A 438 -116.30 -26.79 -2.52
N LYS A 439 -115.11 -27.16 -3.01
CA LYS A 439 -114.95 -27.85 -4.30
C LYS A 439 -115.43 -29.31 -4.25
N GLN A 440 -115.26 -30.00 -3.12
CA GLN A 440 -115.76 -31.38 -2.92
C GLN A 440 -117.29 -31.47 -2.89
N LEU A 441 -117.98 -30.50 -2.29
CA LEU A 441 -119.44 -30.50 -2.22
C LEU A 441 -120.10 -30.38 -3.60
N LYS A 442 -119.54 -29.54 -4.48
CA LYS A 442 -120.03 -29.37 -5.86
C LYS A 442 -119.84 -30.61 -6.73
N TRP A 443 -118.81 -31.41 -6.44
CA TRP A 443 -118.54 -32.66 -7.14
C TRP A 443 -119.59 -33.72 -6.80
N GLN A 444 -119.96 -33.84 -5.51
CA GLN A 444 -120.98 -34.79 -5.05
C GLN A 444 -122.37 -34.49 -5.65
N GLU A 445 -122.75 -33.21 -5.77
CA GLU A 445 -124.00 -32.82 -6.44
C GLU A 445 -124.03 -33.10 -7.95
N GLN A 446 -122.88 -33.23 -8.60
CA GLN A 446 -122.79 -33.62 -10.01
C GLN A 446 -122.85 -35.13 -10.19
N GLU A 447 -122.19 -35.91 -9.32
CA GLU A 447 -122.26 -37.38 -9.34
C GLU A 447 -123.68 -37.92 -9.15
N GLU A 448 -124.49 -37.33 -8.26
CA GLU A 448 -125.88 -37.75 -8.04
C GLU A 448 -126.78 -37.53 -9.28
N ARG A 449 -126.54 -36.45 -10.04
CA ARG A 449 -127.29 -36.15 -11.28
C ARG A 449 -126.92 -37.12 -12.41
N ASP A 450 -125.65 -37.53 -12.47
CA ASP A 450 -125.16 -38.46 -13.48
C ASP A 450 -125.63 -39.90 -13.21
N LEU A 451 -125.74 -40.32 -11.94
CA LEU A 451 -126.29 -41.62 -11.56
C LEU A 451 -127.76 -41.80 -11.98
N GLN A 452 -128.58 -40.76 -11.83
CA GLN A 452 -130.00 -40.79 -12.21
C GLN A 452 -130.19 -41.00 -13.72
N ARG A 453 -129.38 -40.33 -14.57
CA ARG A 453 -129.39 -40.57 -16.03
C ARG A 453 -128.93 -41.97 -16.44
N LEU A 454 -128.03 -42.58 -15.66
CA LEU A 454 -127.46 -43.90 -15.96
C LEU A 454 -128.48 -45.03 -15.72
N GLU A 455 -129.35 -44.88 -14.73
CA GLU A 455 -130.43 -45.84 -14.46
C GLU A 455 -131.50 -45.85 -15.55
N GLU A 456 -131.85 -44.69 -16.11
CA GLU A 456 -132.81 -44.58 -17.22
C GLU A 456 -132.30 -45.29 -18.48
N LEU A 457 -131.01 -45.12 -18.81
CA LEU A 457 -130.38 -45.80 -19.95
C LEU A 457 -130.30 -47.32 -19.77
N ARG A 458 -130.11 -47.81 -18.53
CA ARG A 458 -130.08 -49.25 -18.24
C ARG A 458 -131.40 -49.96 -18.50
N LYS A 459 -132.54 -49.29 -18.26
CA LYS A 459 -133.86 -49.86 -18.54
C LYS A 459 -134.10 -50.07 -20.04
N LEU A 460 -133.73 -49.08 -20.86
CA LEU A 460 -133.81 -49.19 -22.33
C LEU A 460 -132.92 -50.31 -22.90
N MET A 461 -131.71 -50.48 -22.35
CA MET A 461 -130.78 -51.53 -22.76
C MET A 461 -131.30 -52.94 -22.44
N ALA A 462 -132.00 -53.13 -21.32
CA ALA A 462 -132.55 -54.43 -20.93
C ALA A 462 -133.69 -54.89 -21.86
N GLU A 463 -134.52 -53.96 -22.34
CA GLU A 463 -135.60 -54.25 -23.29
C GLU A 463 -135.08 -54.66 -24.68
N GLN A 464 -133.99 -54.02 -25.14
CA GLN A 464 -133.32 -54.40 -26.39
C GLN A 464 -132.69 -55.81 -26.28
N ALA A 465 -132.08 -56.14 -25.14
CA ALA A 465 -131.40 -57.41 -24.90
C ALA A 465 -132.33 -58.64 -24.89
N ALA A 466 -133.60 -58.47 -24.53
CA ALA A 466 -134.59 -59.55 -24.62
C ALA A 466 -134.89 -59.94 -26.08
N LYS A 467 -135.04 -58.95 -26.97
CA LYS A 467 -135.33 -59.17 -28.40
C LYS A 467 -134.17 -59.80 -29.17
N ASP A 468 -132.92 -59.48 -28.80
CA ASP A 468 -131.74 -60.08 -29.44
C ASP A 468 -131.47 -61.54 -29.02
N ARG A 469 -131.90 -61.97 -27.81
CA ARG A 469 -131.76 -63.37 -27.36
C ARG A 469 -132.52 -64.35 -28.26
N GLU A 470 -133.71 -63.98 -28.69
CA GLU A 470 -134.54 -64.82 -29.57
C GLU A 470 -133.93 -64.95 -30.98
N ARG A 471 -133.36 -63.86 -31.51
CA ARG A 471 -132.67 -63.84 -32.82
C ARG A 471 -131.43 -64.74 -32.87
N VAL A 472 -130.69 -64.82 -31.76
CA VAL A 472 -129.44 -65.61 -31.68
C VAL A 472 -129.72 -67.11 -31.57
N GLN A 473 -130.78 -67.52 -30.87
CA GLN A 473 -131.16 -68.94 -30.77
C GLN A 473 -131.57 -69.52 -32.13
N PHE A 474 -132.31 -68.77 -32.95
CA PHE A 474 -132.67 -69.18 -34.32
C PHE A 474 -131.45 -69.40 -35.23
N ARG A 475 -130.44 -68.52 -35.14
CA ARG A 475 -129.20 -68.63 -35.94
C ARG A 475 -128.31 -69.79 -35.49
N ARG A 476 -128.34 -70.17 -34.20
CA ARG A 476 -127.55 -71.29 -33.65
C ARG A 476 -128.02 -72.63 -34.23
N VAL A 477 -129.32 -72.85 -34.30
CA VAL A 477 -129.93 -74.07 -34.86
C VAL A 477 -129.65 -74.21 -36.37
N LEU A 478 -129.61 -73.10 -37.11
CA LEU A 478 -129.33 -73.12 -38.55
C LEU A 478 -127.87 -73.48 -38.89
N LEU A 479 -126.92 -73.12 -38.02
CA LEU A 479 -125.50 -73.40 -38.20
C LEU A 479 -125.15 -74.87 -37.91
N GLU A 480 -125.79 -75.49 -36.92
CA GLU A 480 -125.55 -76.90 -36.57
C GLU A 480 -125.96 -77.86 -37.71
N LYS A 481 -127.06 -77.58 -38.42
CA LYS A 481 -127.48 -78.37 -39.60
C LYS A 481 -126.45 -78.32 -40.74
N ARG A 482 -125.91 -77.13 -41.05
CA ARG A 482 -124.91 -76.95 -42.14
C ARG A 482 -123.56 -77.59 -41.83
N LEU A 483 -123.19 -77.74 -40.55
CA LEU A 483 -121.94 -78.36 -40.16
C LEU A 483 -121.97 -79.89 -40.30
N LEU A 484 -123.12 -80.53 -40.09
CA LEU A 484 -123.27 -81.98 -40.26
C LEU A 484 -123.24 -82.36 -41.75
N GLU A 485 -123.98 -81.64 -42.61
CA GLU A 485 -124.01 -81.87 -44.06
C GLU A 485 -122.62 -81.72 -44.71
N ARG A 486 -121.79 -80.79 -44.23
CA ARG A 486 -120.41 -80.59 -44.73
C ARG A 486 -119.45 -81.72 -44.32
N LYS A 487 -119.63 -82.33 -43.14
CA LYS A 487 -118.76 -83.43 -42.69
C LYS A 487 -118.99 -84.69 -43.51
N GLU A 488 -120.23 -84.96 -43.91
CA GLU A 488 -120.56 -86.11 -44.76
C GLU A 488 -120.01 -85.96 -46.19
N GLN A 489 -120.05 -84.74 -46.75
CA GLN A 489 -119.51 -84.45 -48.08
C GLN A 489 -117.98 -84.59 -48.15
N VAL A 490 -117.26 -84.18 -47.11
CA VAL A 490 -115.79 -84.29 -47.06
C VAL A 490 -115.32 -85.75 -47.02
N LEU A 491 -116.04 -86.63 -46.30
CA LEU A 491 -115.68 -88.06 -46.23
C LEU A 491 -115.86 -88.78 -47.57
N LEU A 492 -116.82 -88.36 -48.39
CA LEU A 492 -117.02 -88.92 -49.73
C LEU A 492 -115.94 -88.43 -50.71
N GLN A 493 -115.57 -87.16 -50.66
CA GLN A 493 -114.55 -86.57 -51.54
C GLN A 493 -113.15 -87.13 -51.29
N ALA A 494 -112.78 -87.38 -50.03
CA ALA A 494 -111.46 -87.96 -49.71
C ALA A 494 -111.26 -89.35 -50.32
N ARG A 495 -112.32 -90.18 -50.41
CA ARG A 495 -112.24 -91.50 -51.04
C ARG A 495 -112.05 -91.41 -52.56
N GLU A 496 -112.64 -90.40 -53.20
CA GLU A 496 -112.48 -90.17 -54.64
C GLU A 496 -111.10 -89.60 -55.02
N GLU A 497 -110.49 -88.81 -54.13
CA GLU A 497 -109.17 -88.22 -54.35
C GLU A 497 -108.04 -89.25 -54.24
N GLU A 498 -108.10 -90.19 -53.31
CA GLU A 498 -107.12 -91.29 -53.21
C GLU A 498 -107.09 -92.18 -54.46
N GLU A 499 -108.23 -92.38 -55.13
CA GLU A 499 -108.27 -93.10 -56.41
C GLU A 499 -107.72 -92.26 -57.59
N ARG A 500 -107.88 -90.93 -57.54
CA ARG A 500 -107.37 -90.01 -58.56
C ARG A 500 -105.85 -89.82 -58.46
N GLU A 501 -105.27 -89.72 -57.27
CA GLU A 501 -103.82 -89.51 -57.13
C GLU A 501 -103.00 -90.68 -57.65
N LYS A 502 -103.47 -91.92 -57.45
CA LYS A 502 -102.86 -93.12 -58.05
C LYS A 502 -102.84 -93.07 -59.59
N ARG A 503 -103.79 -92.37 -60.21
CA ARG A 503 -103.83 -92.16 -61.67
C ARG A 503 -102.96 -90.99 -62.13
N LEU A 504 -102.78 -89.95 -61.32
CA LEU A 504 -102.01 -88.75 -61.68
C LEU A 504 -100.49 -88.91 -61.49
N GLU A 505 -100.03 -89.75 -60.57
CA GLU A 505 -98.60 -90.08 -60.46
C GLU A 505 -98.05 -90.80 -61.69
N MET A 506 -98.87 -91.63 -62.35
CA MET A 506 -98.51 -92.25 -63.63
C MET A 506 -98.31 -91.22 -64.76
N LEU A 507 -98.90 -90.02 -64.66
CA LEU A 507 -98.85 -88.97 -65.69
C LEU A 507 -97.77 -87.91 -65.43
N ARG A 508 -97.39 -87.66 -64.17
CA ARG A 508 -96.40 -86.62 -63.81
C ARG A 508 -94.95 -86.95 -64.17
N GLN A 509 -94.65 -88.19 -64.56
CA GLN A 509 -93.31 -88.55 -65.03
C GLN A 509 -92.99 -88.04 -66.45
N GLN A 510 -93.94 -87.48 -67.20
CA GLN A 510 -93.72 -87.28 -68.64
C GLN A 510 -93.12 -85.94 -69.09
N VAL A 511 -93.50 -84.71 -68.66
CA VAL A 511 -92.93 -83.49 -69.31
C VAL A 511 -93.08 -82.17 -68.49
N ALA A 512 -92.08 -81.26 -68.53
CA ALA A 512 -92.07 -79.90 -67.92
C ALA A 512 -91.27 -78.86 -68.76
N VAL A 513 -91.44 -77.52 -68.55
CA VAL A 513 -90.48 -76.34 -68.68
C VAL A 513 -91.15 -74.91 -68.64
N VAL A 514 -90.36 -73.81 -68.46
CA VAL A 514 -90.58 -72.43 -67.82
C VAL A 514 -89.98 -71.19 -68.60
N ALA A 515 -90.34 -69.89 -68.30
CA ALA A 515 -89.60 -68.61 -68.65
C ALA A 515 -89.82 -67.34 -67.71
N LYS A 516 -89.01 -66.22 -67.80
CA LYS A 516 -88.65 -65.12 -66.78
C LYS A 516 -88.68 -63.58 -67.21
N SER A 517 -88.24 -62.62 -66.34
CA SER A 517 -88.41 -61.10 -66.18
C SER A 517 -87.18 -60.11 -66.38
N ASP A 518 -87.34 -58.74 -66.28
CA ASP A 518 -86.35 -57.63 -66.65
C ASP A 518 -86.21 -56.39 -65.65
N PRO A 519 -85.02 -55.76 -65.39
CA PRO A 519 -84.73 -54.87 -64.24
C PRO A 519 -84.04 -53.47 -64.46
N ALA A 520 -84.36 -52.64 -65.47
CA ALA A 520 -83.63 -51.36 -65.72
C ALA A 520 -84.24 -50.08 -65.08
N ARG A 521 -85.45 -50.12 -64.52
CA ARG A 521 -86.18 -48.92 -64.04
C ARG A 521 -85.77 -48.41 -62.65
N ALA A 522 -84.90 -49.13 -61.95
CA ALA A 522 -84.68 -48.94 -60.52
C ALA A 522 -83.54 -47.96 -60.14
N VAL A 523 -82.79 -47.35 -61.10
CA VAL A 523 -81.50 -46.68 -60.76
C VAL A 523 -81.27 -45.32 -61.48
N ALA A 524 -82.14 -44.31 -61.34
CA ALA A 524 -81.85 -42.97 -61.88
C ALA A 524 -82.15 -41.80 -60.90
N ASP A 525 -81.23 -40.82 -60.83
CA ASP A 525 -81.23 -39.70 -59.87
C ASP A 525 -82.07 -38.48 -60.31
N THR A 526 -82.56 -37.71 -59.32
CA THR A 526 -83.51 -36.60 -59.51
C THR A 526 -82.96 -35.20 -59.16
N VAL A 527 -83.59 -34.17 -59.73
CA VAL A 527 -83.17 -32.77 -59.86
C VAL A 527 -82.82 -32.04 -58.54
N ALA A 528 -83.30 -32.51 -57.39
CA ALA A 528 -83.01 -31.91 -56.08
C ALA A 528 -81.58 -32.19 -55.55
N SER A 529 -80.88 -33.20 -56.07
CA SER A 529 -79.50 -33.53 -55.64
C SER A 529 -78.44 -32.62 -56.26
N ARG A 530 -78.71 -32.00 -57.43
CA ARG A 530 -77.76 -31.13 -58.14
C ARG A 530 -77.59 -29.74 -57.50
N ALA A 531 -78.55 -29.26 -56.72
CA ALA A 531 -78.51 -27.91 -56.12
C ALA A 531 -77.64 -27.79 -54.84
N ARG A 532 -77.25 -28.91 -54.21
CA ARG A 532 -76.42 -28.89 -52.97
C ARG A 532 -74.91 -28.88 -53.22
N MET A 533 -74.46 -29.07 -54.46
CA MET A 533 -73.04 -29.26 -54.80
C MET A 533 -72.27 -27.99 -55.18
N GLY A 534 -72.88 -26.80 -55.17
CA GLY A 534 -72.17 -25.50 -55.10
C GLY A 534 -71.00 -25.31 -56.08
N ILE A 535 -71.20 -25.49 -57.39
CA ILE A 535 -70.18 -25.21 -58.41
C ILE A 535 -70.58 -23.90 -59.12
N GLY A 536 -69.82 -22.82 -58.92
CA GLY A 536 -69.91 -21.63 -59.78
C GLY A 536 -69.92 -20.23 -59.13
N ALA A 537 -69.31 -20.01 -57.97
CA ALA A 537 -69.04 -18.65 -57.47
C ALA A 537 -67.56 -18.51 -57.10
N ASN A 538 -66.82 -17.80 -57.96
CA ASN A 538 -65.42 -17.42 -57.74
C ASN A 538 -65.37 -16.22 -56.80
N GLU A 539 -65.51 -16.45 -55.50
CA GLU A 539 -64.98 -15.57 -54.46
C GLU A 539 -64.45 -16.49 -53.36
N GLU A 540 -63.13 -16.61 -53.28
CA GLU A 540 -62.46 -17.31 -52.19
C GLU A 540 -62.75 -16.57 -50.88
N PHE A 541 -63.81 -16.98 -50.18
CA PHE A 541 -64.03 -16.61 -48.80
C PHE A 541 -62.94 -17.30 -47.97
N GLU A 542 -61.82 -16.63 -47.74
CA GLU A 542 -60.84 -17.05 -46.75
C GLU A 542 -61.52 -17.03 -45.37
N LEU A 543 -62.05 -18.18 -44.94
CA LEU A 543 -62.51 -18.39 -43.57
C LEU A 543 -61.32 -18.18 -42.62
N GLN A 544 -61.18 -16.96 -42.09
CA GLN A 544 -60.13 -16.63 -41.17
C GLN A 544 -60.33 -17.39 -39.85
N GLN A 545 -59.36 -18.24 -39.50
CA GLN A 545 -59.41 -19.07 -38.31
C GLN A 545 -59.43 -18.19 -37.04
N PRO A 546 -60.35 -18.43 -36.09
CA PRO A 546 -60.37 -17.71 -34.82
C PRO A 546 -59.13 -18.09 -33.97
N LEU A 547 -58.58 -17.12 -33.22
CA LEU A 547 -57.39 -17.31 -32.37
C LEU A 547 -57.64 -18.19 -31.13
N PHE A 548 -58.90 -18.57 -30.87
CA PHE A 548 -59.33 -19.44 -29.77
C PHE A 548 -60.48 -20.35 -30.22
N ARG A 549 -60.70 -21.47 -29.52
CA ARG A 549 -61.79 -22.41 -29.84
C ARG A 549 -63.13 -21.90 -29.31
N LEU A 550 -64.14 -21.88 -30.19
CA LEU A 550 -65.53 -21.56 -29.86
C LEU A 550 -66.34 -22.85 -29.66
N HIS A 551 -67.13 -22.91 -28.59
CA HIS A 551 -68.02 -24.03 -28.25
C HIS A 551 -69.47 -23.56 -28.19
N THR A 552 -69.96 -22.93 -29.25
CA THR A 552 -71.30 -22.33 -29.34
C THR A 552 -72.05 -22.83 -30.58
N TYR A 553 -73.39 -22.86 -30.49
CA TYR A 553 -74.25 -23.43 -31.54
C TYR A 553 -75.16 -22.41 -32.22
N SER A 554 -75.24 -21.17 -31.70
CA SER A 554 -76.01 -20.08 -32.32
C SER A 554 -75.19 -18.79 -32.46
N GLU A 555 -75.58 -17.95 -33.43
CA GLU A 555 -74.93 -16.68 -33.74
C GLU A 555 -74.98 -15.69 -32.56
N GLU A 556 -76.12 -15.60 -31.87
CA GLU A 556 -76.29 -14.76 -30.68
C GLU A 556 -75.34 -15.17 -29.53
N GLN A 557 -75.01 -16.46 -29.43
CA GLN A 557 -74.05 -16.97 -28.44
C GLN A 557 -72.60 -16.66 -28.82
N VAL A 558 -72.30 -16.49 -30.11
CA VAL A 558 -70.96 -16.10 -30.59
C VAL A 558 -70.72 -14.61 -30.27
N ILE A 559 -71.67 -13.75 -30.61
CA ILE A 559 -71.54 -12.28 -30.43
C ILE A 559 -71.48 -11.88 -28.95
N SER A 560 -72.12 -12.65 -28.07
CA SER A 560 -72.12 -12.38 -26.61
C SER A 560 -70.82 -12.78 -25.91
N ASP A 561 -69.89 -13.50 -26.55
CA ASP A 561 -68.60 -13.86 -25.94
C ASP A 561 -67.66 -12.63 -25.89
N PRO A 562 -67.22 -12.18 -24.70
CA PRO A 562 -66.33 -11.04 -24.56
C PRO A 562 -64.97 -11.26 -25.24
N ARG A 563 -64.52 -12.52 -25.41
CA ARG A 563 -63.28 -12.85 -26.12
C ARG A 563 -63.34 -12.47 -27.59
N LEU A 564 -64.52 -12.54 -28.21
CA LEU A 564 -64.71 -12.15 -29.61
C LEU A 564 -64.49 -10.64 -29.79
N ARG A 565 -64.99 -9.82 -28.86
CA ARG A 565 -64.79 -8.36 -28.89
C ARG A 565 -63.32 -7.97 -28.72
N VAL A 566 -62.62 -8.64 -27.82
CA VAL A 566 -61.19 -8.41 -27.59
C VAL A 566 -60.36 -8.89 -28.79
N GLU A 567 -60.74 -10.01 -29.39
CA GLU A 567 -60.08 -10.54 -30.58
C GLU A 567 -60.23 -9.62 -31.80
N LEU A 568 -61.43 -9.08 -32.02
CA LEU A 568 -61.69 -8.10 -33.06
C LEU A 568 -60.87 -6.82 -32.84
N ALA A 569 -60.81 -6.31 -31.60
CA ALA A 569 -59.99 -5.15 -31.27
C ALA A 569 -58.48 -5.41 -31.51
N LEU A 570 -58.00 -6.63 -31.25
CA LEU A 570 -56.62 -7.03 -31.53
C LEU A 570 -56.35 -7.19 -33.03
N ARG A 571 -57.35 -7.56 -33.84
CA ARG A 571 -57.24 -7.57 -35.31
C ARG A 571 -57.23 -6.17 -35.90
N GLU A 572 -58.12 -5.29 -35.44
CA GLU A 572 -58.15 -3.87 -35.83
C GLU A 572 -56.85 -3.16 -35.50
N ALA A 573 -56.24 -3.47 -34.36
CA ALA A 573 -54.93 -2.96 -33.97
C ALA A 573 -53.73 -3.65 -34.67
N GLY A 574 -53.96 -4.67 -35.50
CA GLY A 574 -52.91 -5.43 -36.18
C GLY A 574 -52.08 -6.36 -35.28
N LEU A 575 -52.45 -6.52 -34.00
CA LEU A 575 -51.70 -7.25 -32.99
C LEU A 575 -52.08 -8.74 -32.87
N HIS A 576 -53.00 -9.22 -33.70
CA HIS A 576 -53.53 -10.59 -33.69
C HIS A 576 -52.48 -11.72 -33.86
N LYS A 577 -51.28 -11.44 -34.41
CA LYS A 577 -50.19 -12.43 -34.54
C LYS A 577 -49.14 -12.38 -33.40
N THR A 578 -49.28 -11.45 -32.45
CA THR A 578 -48.31 -11.28 -31.36
C THR A 578 -48.50 -12.31 -30.24
N LEU A 579 -47.42 -12.61 -29.51
CA LEU A 579 -47.48 -13.50 -28.33
C LEU A 579 -48.45 -12.97 -27.25
N TYR A 580 -48.55 -11.65 -27.13
CA TYR A 580 -49.47 -10.97 -26.22
C TYR A 580 -50.94 -11.34 -26.46
N ALA A 581 -51.37 -11.39 -27.73
CA ALA A 581 -52.73 -11.80 -28.09
C ALA A 581 -52.99 -13.28 -27.76
N ARG A 582 -51.99 -14.16 -27.92
CA ARG A 582 -52.08 -15.59 -27.57
C ARG A 582 -52.16 -15.84 -26.07
N GLU A 583 -51.54 -14.99 -25.25
CA GLU A 583 -51.55 -15.15 -23.79
C GLU A 583 -52.79 -14.55 -23.11
N ILE A 584 -53.39 -13.51 -23.68
CA ILE A 584 -54.52 -12.80 -23.04
C ILE A 584 -55.85 -13.48 -23.30
N LEU A 585 -56.11 -13.93 -24.52
CA LEU A 585 -57.41 -14.51 -24.89
C LEU A 585 -57.80 -15.76 -24.05
N PRO A 586 -56.88 -16.66 -23.64
CA PRO A 586 -57.18 -17.76 -22.73
C PRO A 586 -57.47 -17.33 -21.28
N LYS A 587 -56.96 -16.17 -20.84
CA LYS A 587 -57.16 -15.67 -19.47
C LYS A 587 -58.53 -15.03 -19.27
N ILE A 588 -59.26 -14.74 -20.34
CA ILE A 588 -60.62 -14.18 -20.28
C ILE A 588 -61.61 -15.35 -20.21
N PRO A 589 -62.41 -15.48 -19.14
CA PRO A 589 -63.36 -16.59 -19.01
C PRO A 589 -64.54 -16.43 -19.99
N PRO A 590 -65.04 -17.54 -20.59
CA PRO A 590 -66.28 -17.50 -21.38
C PRO A 590 -67.51 -17.20 -20.51
N PRO A 591 -68.62 -16.71 -21.11
CA PRO A 591 -69.85 -16.37 -20.37
C PRO A 591 -70.51 -17.60 -19.73
N LYS A 592 -70.25 -18.81 -20.25
CA LYS A 592 -70.56 -20.08 -19.60
C LYS A 592 -69.32 -20.96 -19.66
N LEU A 593 -68.91 -21.49 -18.50
CA LEU A 593 -67.84 -22.48 -18.45
C LEU A 593 -68.29 -23.76 -19.18
N PRO A 594 -67.38 -24.45 -19.90
CA PRO A 594 -67.70 -25.74 -20.48
C PRO A 594 -68.16 -26.71 -19.38
N ARG A 595 -69.10 -27.59 -19.72
CA ARG A 595 -69.55 -28.63 -18.78
C ARG A 595 -68.38 -29.59 -18.52
N ARG A 596 -68.29 -30.12 -17.29
CA ARG A 596 -67.21 -31.01 -16.80
C ARG A 596 -66.96 -32.26 -17.66
N ASP A 597 -67.95 -32.71 -18.43
CA ASP A 597 -67.87 -33.85 -19.35
C ASP A 597 -67.21 -33.51 -20.69
N MET A 598 -66.94 -32.23 -20.97
CA MET A 598 -66.28 -31.76 -22.20
C MET A 598 -64.82 -31.31 -21.98
N GLU A 599 -64.30 -31.40 -20.75
CA GLU A 599 -62.89 -31.15 -20.45
C GLU A 599 -62.06 -32.38 -20.85
N SER A 600 -61.33 -32.31 -21.98
CA SER A 600 -60.44 -33.38 -22.40
C SER A 600 -59.06 -33.22 -21.74
N THR A 601 -58.67 -34.14 -20.85
CA THR A 601 -57.33 -34.22 -20.23
C THR A 601 -56.24 -34.74 -21.18
N ALA A 602 -56.53 -34.91 -22.46
CA ALA A 602 -55.63 -35.57 -23.41
C ALA A 602 -54.47 -34.69 -23.93
N PHE A 603 -54.47 -33.37 -23.68
CA PHE A 603 -53.42 -32.46 -24.16
C PHE A 603 -53.18 -31.31 -23.17
N GLU A 604 -52.62 -31.63 -22.00
CA GLU A 604 -51.86 -30.66 -21.19
C GLU A 604 -50.37 -30.94 -21.41
N VAL A 605 -49.62 -29.95 -21.92
CA VAL A 605 -48.15 -29.91 -21.94
C VAL A 605 -47.72 -28.65 -21.21
#